data_AF-A0A975L7Z2-F1
#
_entry.id   AF-A0A975L7Z2-F1
#
_cell.length_a   1.000
_cell.length_b   1.000
_cell.length_c   1.000
_cell.angle_alpha   90.00
_cell.angle_beta   90.00
_cell.angle_gamma   90.00
#
_symmetry.space_group_name_H-M   'P 1'
#
loop_
_entity.id
_entity.type
_entity.pdbx_description
1 polymer ?
#
loop_
_entity_poly.entity_id
_entity_poly.type
_entity_poly.pdbx_seq_one_letter_code
_entity_poly.pdbx_strand_id
1 'polypeptide(L)'
;MHDRHSEPASPAEQILRLRGRIDQMDAELAALLERRALVAAQVQRLKPVGYFAGRDRDRERRLVERMAEHAPRLGADRLAGIMDSVISAGLAAAQEEAARGGGSGDA
;
A
#
# COMPACT_ATOMS: atom_id res chain seq x y z
N MET A 1 -20.52 36.28 -30.49
CA MET A 1 -20.11 35.42 -29.36
C MET A 1 -19.78 34.06 -29.96
N HIS A 2 -18.58 33.92 -30.53
CA HIS A 2 -18.15 32.64 -31.11
C HIS A 2 -17.67 31.76 -29.96
N ASP A 3 -18.46 30.72 -29.70
CA ASP A 3 -18.08 29.62 -28.83
C ASP A 3 -16.74 29.07 -29.34
N ARG A 4 -15.69 29.26 -28.55
CA ARG A 4 -14.38 28.65 -28.82
C ARG A 4 -14.58 27.16 -28.60
N HIS A 5 -14.91 26.43 -29.67
CA HIS A 5 -14.70 25.00 -29.72
C HIS A 5 -13.25 24.75 -29.31
N SER A 6 -13.07 24.27 -28.08
CA SER A 6 -11.75 23.94 -27.55
C SER A 6 -11.24 22.78 -28.41
N GLU A 7 -10.15 22.99 -29.14
CA GLU A 7 -9.53 21.90 -29.87
C GLU A 7 -9.25 20.74 -28.90
N PRO A 8 -9.51 19.48 -29.30
CA PRO A 8 -9.17 18.35 -28.46
C PRO A 8 -7.67 18.41 -28.19
N ALA A 9 -7.33 18.50 -26.91
CA ALA A 9 -5.96 18.60 -26.45
C ALA A 9 -5.05 17.56 -27.12
N SER A 10 -3.84 17.98 -27.45
CA SER A 10 -2.85 17.12 -28.10
C SER A 10 -2.59 15.84 -27.29
N PRO A 11 -2.15 14.73 -27.92
CA PRO A 11 -1.77 13.52 -27.20
C PRO A 11 -0.78 13.77 -26.06
N ALA A 12 0.15 14.72 -26.23
CA ALA A 12 1.11 15.10 -25.19
C ALA A 12 0.43 15.72 -23.96
N GLU A 13 -0.52 16.65 -24.16
CA GLU A 13 -1.29 17.25 -23.07
C GLU A 13 -2.21 16.23 -22.39
N GLN A 14 -2.78 15.28 -23.15
CA GLN A 14 -3.56 14.19 -22.57
C GLN A 14 -2.70 13.28 -21.68
N ILE A 15 -1.50 12.90 -22.12
CA ILE A 15 -0.55 12.12 -21.32
C ILE A 15 -0.18 12.85 -20.04
N LEU A 16 0.14 14.15 -20.12
CA LEU A 16 0.48 14.94 -18.93
C LEU A 16 -0.67 14.98 -17.92
N ARG A 17 -1.91 15.19 -18.40
CA ARG A 17 -3.08 15.16 -17.51
C ARG A 17 -3.31 13.79 -16.87
N LEU A 18 -3.11 12.70 -17.62
CA LEU A 18 -3.23 11.34 -17.06
C LEU A 18 -2.13 11.06 -16.02
N ARG A 19 -0.89 11.50 -16.26
CA ARG A 19 0.19 11.38 -15.28
C ARG A 19 -0.08 12.15 -14.01
N GLY A 20 -0.55 13.40 -14.10
CA GLY A 20 -0.96 14.15 -12.92
C GLY A 20 -2.06 13.48 -12.10
N ARG A 21 -2.98 12.74 -12.77
CA ARG A 21 -3.97 11.90 -12.06
C ARG A 21 -3.34 10.70 -11.37
N ILE A 22 -2.34 10.06 -12.01
CA ILE A 22 -1.58 8.96 -11.39
C ILE A 22 -0.83 9.48 -10.17
N ASP A 23 -0.15 10.62 -10.27
CA ASP A 23 0.61 11.21 -9.17
C ASP A 23 -0.27 11.50 -7.94
N GLN A 24 -1.49 12.00 -8.18
CA GLN A 24 -2.48 12.20 -7.11
C GLN A 24 -2.92 10.87 -6.47
N MET A 25 -3.18 9.85 -7.28
CA MET A 25 -3.53 8.51 -6.78
C MET A 25 -2.37 7.89 -5.98
N ASP A 26 -1.13 8.11 -6.40
CA ASP A 26 0.07 7.61 -5.74
C ASP A 26 0.29 8.30 -4.39
N ALA A 27 0.01 9.60 -4.28
CA ALA A 27 0.04 10.32 -3.01
C ALA A 27 -1.00 9.77 -2.02
N GLU A 28 -2.21 9.49 -2.49
CA GLU A 28 -3.27 8.88 -1.68
C GLU A 28 -2.91 7.44 -1.27
N LEU A 29 -2.33 6.67 -2.19
CA LEU A 29 -1.85 5.31 -1.93
C LEU A 29 -0.74 5.31 -0.87
N ALA A 30 0.22 6.24 -0.94
CA ALA A 30 1.28 6.37 0.06
C ALA A 30 0.73 6.62 1.46
N ALA A 31 -0.23 7.55 1.59
CA ALA A 31 -0.88 7.83 2.87
C ALA A 31 -1.69 6.63 3.40
N LEU A 32 -2.30 5.84 2.50
CA LEU A 32 -3.00 4.62 2.90
C LEU A 32 -2.05 3.52 3.37
N LEU A 33 -0.91 3.35 2.68
CA LEU A 33 0.13 2.39 3.05
C LEU A 33 0.72 2.71 4.43
N GLU A 34 0.98 3.98 4.72
CA GLU A 34 1.44 4.45 6.03
C GLU A 34 0.45 4.06 7.14
N ARG A 35 -0.83 4.43 6.98
CA ARG A 35 -1.87 4.06 7.96
C ARG A 35 -1.97 2.55 8.14
N ARG A 36 -1.86 1.78 7.05
CA ARG A 36 -1.89 0.32 7.10
C ARG A 36 -0.71 -0.23 7.88
N ALA A 37 0.49 0.30 7.68
CA ALA A 37 1.70 -0.11 8.40
C ALA A 37 1.56 0.14 9.91
N LEU A 38 1.07 1.32 10.31
CA LEU A 38 0.83 1.67 11.71
C LEU A 38 -0.16 0.71 12.39
N VAL A 39 -1.27 0.38 11.72
CA VAL A 39 -2.25 -0.60 12.23
C VAL A 39 -1.64 -2.00 12.29
N ALA A 40 -0.86 -2.40 11.29
CA ALA A 40 -0.17 -3.68 11.30
C ALA A 40 0.82 -3.78 12.48
N ALA A 41 1.56 -2.71 12.78
CA ALA A 41 2.47 -2.65 13.92
C ALA A 41 1.73 -2.83 15.26
N GLN A 42 0.55 -2.23 15.42
CA GLN A 42 -0.31 -2.45 16.58
C GLN A 42 -0.68 -3.93 16.73
N VAL A 43 -1.07 -4.59 15.63
CA VAL A 43 -1.38 -6.02 15.64
C VAL A 43 -0.15 -6.86 16.01
N GLN A 44 1.04 -6.52 15.50
CA GLN A 44 2.26 -7.28 15.79
C GLN A 44 2.64 -7.24 17.27
N ARG A 45 2.45 -6.10 17.94
CA ARG A 45 2.72 -5.97 19.39
C ARG A 45 1.83 -6.85 20.27
N LEU A 46 0.67 -7.27 19.77
CA LEU A 46 -0.26 -8.13 20.49
C LEU A 46 -0.02 -9.63 20.23
N LYS A 47 0.75 -9.98 19.20
CA LYS A 47 0.98 -11.39 18.84
C LYS A 47 2.02 -12.03 19.76
N PRO A 48 1.81 -13.28 20.21
CA PRO A 48 2.81 -14.03 20.97
C PRO A 48 4.05 -14.37 20.13
N VAL A 49 3.87 -14.56 18.82
CA VAL A 49 4.94 -14.68 17.82
C VAL A 49 4.73 -13.57 16.80
N GLY A 50 5.54 -12.52 16.88
CA GLY A 50 5.42 -11.31 16.07
C GLY A 50 6.21 -11.35 14.76
N TYR A 51 6.03 -10.29 13.98
CA TYR A 51 6.80 -9.95 12.78
C TYR A 51 6.79 -11.06 11.72
N PHE A 52 7.94 -11.32 11.09
CA PHE A 52 8.07 -12.34 10.04
C PHE A 52 7.77 -13.75 10.54
N ALA A 53 8.05 -14.07 11.81
CA ALA A 53 7.80 -15.39 12.39
C ALA A 53 6.29 -15.67 12.59
N GLY A 54 5.47 -14.62 12.72
CA GLY A 54 4.01 -14.71 12.90
C GLY A 54 3.21 -14.56 11.61
N ARG A 55 3.82 -14.84 10.45
CA ARG A 55 3.21 -14.66 9.13
C ARG A 55 2.21 -15.78 8.83
N ASP A 56 1.02 -15.39 8.37
CA ASP A 56 -0.10 -16.30 8.10
C ASP A 56 -0.46 -16.24 6.60
N ARG A 57 0.06 -17.22 5.85
CA ARG A 57 -0.11 -17.28 4.39
C ARG A 57 -1.54 -17.55 3.96
N ASP A 58 -2.34 -18.25 4.77
CA ASP A 58 -3.73 -18.50 4.45
C ASP A 58 -4.58 -17.24 4.63
N ARG A 59 -4.31 -16.44 5.68
CA ARG A 59 -4.92 -15.12 5.84
C ARG A 59 -4.53 -14.17 4.71
N GLU A 60 -3.28 -14.21 4.27
CA GLU A 60 -2.79 -13.42 3.14
C GLU A 60 -3.48 -13.81 1.83
N ARG A 61 -3.66 -15.11 1.56
CA ARG A 61 -4.40 -15.61 0.40
C ARG A 61 -5.85 -15.12 0.40
N ARG A 62 -6.56 -15.28 1.52
CA ARG A 62 -7.95 -14.79 1.66
C ARG A 62 -8.07 -13.28 1.51
N LEU A 63 -7.03 -12.53 1.93
CA LEU A 63 -7.00 -11.09 1.74
C LEU A 63 -6.94 -10.73 0.26
N VAL A 64 -6.05 -11.36 -0.52
CA VAL A 64 -5.88 -11.04 -1.94
C VAL A 64 -7.08 -11.48 -2.78
N GLU A 65 -7.73 -12.59 -2.42
CA GLU A 65 -9.00 -13.03 -3.03
C GLU A 65 -10.08 -11.95 -2.89
N ARG A 66 -10.30 -11.44 -1.67
CA ARG A 66 -11.26 -10.33 -1.46
C ARG A 66 -10.86 -9.04 -2.17
N MET A 67 -9.56 -8.74 -2.23
CA MET A 67 -9.09 -7.56 -2.97
C MET A 67 -9.32 -7.69 -4.48
N ALA A 68 -9.27 -8.91 -5.02
CA ALA A 68 -9.49 -9.16 -6.44
C ALA A 68 -10.93 -8.81 -6.86
N GLU A 69 -11.91 -8.90 -5.96
CA GLU A 69 -13.29 -8.43 -6.19
C GLU A 69 -13.34 -6.93 -6.49
N HIS A 70 -12.45 -6.15 -5.87
CA HIS A 70 -12.35 -4.70 -6.07
C HIS A 70 -11.39 -4.29 -7.20
N ALA A 71 -10.45 -5.18 -7.57
CA ALA A 71 -9.46 -4.92 -8.61
C ALA A 71 -9.40 -6.06 -9.64
N PRO A 72 -10.49 -6.30 -10.40
CA PRO A 72 -10.60 -7.44 -11.32
C PRO A 72 -9.55 -7.39 -12.45
N ARG A 73 -9.11 -6.19 -12.85
CA ARG A 73 -8.04 -6.03 -13.86
C ARG A 73 -6.68 -6.55 -13.40
N LEU A 74 -6.43 -6.55 -12.09
CA LEU A 74 -5.20 -7.09 -11.50
C LEU A 74 -5.35 -8.58 -11.21
N GLY A 75 -6.50 -8.99 -10.67
CA GLY A 75 -6.76 -10.36 -10.25
C GLY A 75 -5.92 -10.76 -9.03
N ALA A 76 -6.22 -11.94 -8.48
CA ALA A 76 -5.59 -12.41 -7.24
C ALA A 76 -4.07 -12.60 -7.39
N ASP A 77 -3.59 -13.11 -8.53
CA ASP A 77 -2.16 -13.44 -8.72
C ASP A 77 -1.26 -12.20 -8.69
N ARG A 78 -1.64 -11.12 -9.39
CA ARG A 78 -0.85 -9.88 -9.38
C ARG A 78 -0.98 -9.17 -8.04
N LEU A 79 -2.17 -9.20 -7.44
CA LEU A 79 -2.39 -8.65 -6.09
C LEU A 79 -1.58 -9.39 -5.04
N ALA A 80 -1.36 -10.70 -5.19
CA ALA A 80 -0.51 -11.47 -4.29
C ALA A 80 0.91 -10.91 -4.22
N GLY A 81 1.54 -10.64 -5.38
CA GLY A 81 2.87 -10.03 -5.42
C GLY A 81 2.92 -8.63 -4.79
N ILE A 82 1.92 -7.79 -5.08
CA ILE A 82 1.83 -6.43 -4.52
C ILE A 82 1.68 -6.50 -2.99
N MET A 83 0.75 -7.32 -2.51
CA MET A 83 0.45 -7.42 -1.09
C MET A 83 1.55 -8.09 -0.29
N ASP A 84 2.31 -9.02 -0.89
CA ASP A 84 3.50 -9.59 -0.29
C ASP A 84 4.53 -8.50 0.05
N SER A 85 4.81 -7.61 -0.91
CA SER A 85 5.71 -6.46 -0.72
C SER A 85 5.18 -5.49 0.34
N VAL A 86 3.90 -5.13 0.27
CA VAL A 86 3.26 -4.21 1.23
C VAL A 86 3.24 -4.77 2.65
N ILE A 87 3.01 -6.07 2.81
CA ILE A 87 3.07 -6.75 4.12
C ILE A 87 4.51 -6.77 4.62
N SER A 88 5.45 -7.21 3.80
CA SER A 88 6.86 -7.35 4.18
C SER A 88 7.45 -6.00 4.59
N ALA A 89 7.18 -4.93 3.85
CA ALA A 89 7.61 -3.58 4.19
C ALA A 89 7.03 -3.10 5.53
N GLY A 90 5.73 -3.32 5.77
CA GLY A 90 5.11 -2.96 7.05
C GLY A 90 5.65 -3.76 8.25
N LEU A 91 5.99 -5.03 8.06
CA LEU A 91 6.62 -5.85 9.10
C LEU A 91 8.03 -5.36 9.42
N ALA A 92 8.82 -5.02 8.39
CA ALA A 92 10.17 -4.49 8.56
C ALA A 92 10.14 -3.15 9.32
N ALA A 93 9.29 -2.21 8.90
CA ALA A 93 9.14 -0.91 9.58
C ALA A 93 8.77 -1.07 11.06
N ALA A 94 7.78 -1.93 11.36
CA ALA A 94 7.36 -2.21 12.74
C ALA A 94 8.48 -2.85 13.58
N GLN A 95 9.34 -3.67 12.96
CA GLN A 95 10.47 -4.31 13.65
C GLN A 95 11.57 -3.28 13.97
N GLU A 96 11.87 -2.39 13.03
CA GLU A 96 12.81 -1.30 13.25
C GLU A 96 12.33 -0.33 14.33
N GLU A 97 11.05 0.03 14.35
CA GLU A 97 10.45 0.86 15.40
C GLU A 97 10.59 0.22 16.78
N ALA A 98 10.31 -1.09 16.89
CA ALA A 98 10.44 -1.81 18.15
C ALA A 98 11.91 -1.88 18.61
N ALA A 99 12.85 -2.08 17.69
CA ALA A 99 14.28 -2.06 18.00
C ALA A 99 14.74 -0.68 18.51
N ARG A 100 14.23 0.42 17.92
CA ARG A 100 14.52 1.79 18.38
C ARG A 100 13.87 2.11 19.73
N GLY A 101 12.64 1.66 19.96
CA GLY A 101 11.89 1.88 21.20
C GLY A 101 12.34 1.03 22.40
N GLY A 102 13.03 -0.10 22.15
CA GLY A 102 13.57 -0.97 23.19
C GLY A 102 14.96 -0.58 23.73
N GLY A 103 15.62 0.43 23.13
CA GLY A 103 16.98 0.86 23.48
C GLY A 103 17.09 1.95 24.54
N SER A 104 15.98 2.45 25.09
CA SER A 104 15.96 3.57 26.05
C SER A 104 15.68 3.12 27.50
N GLY A 105 16.17 1.94 27.90
CA GLY A 105 15.90 1.32 29.20
C GLY A 105 17.10 0.75 29.93
N ASP A 106 18.31 1.25 29.69
CA ASP A 106 19.50 0.88 30.49
C ASP A 106 20.41 2.12 30.67
N ALA A 107 20.16 2.86 31.74
CA ALA A 107 21.01 3.91 32.31
C ALA A 107 20.80 3.97 33.82
#